data_AF-A0A7S3L9X6-F1
#
_entry.id   AF-A0A7S3L9X6-F1
#
_cell.length_a   1.000
_cell.length_b   1.000
_cell.length_c   1.000
_cell.angle_alpha   90.00
_cell.angle_beta   90.00
_cell.angle_gamma   90.00
#
_symmetry.space_group_name_H-M   'P 1'
#
loop_
_entity.id
_entity.type
_entity.pdbx_description
1 polymer ?
#
loop_
_entity_poly.entity_id
_entity_poly.type
_entity_poly.pdbx_seq_one_letter_code
_entity_poly.pdbx_strand_id
1 'polypeptide(L)'
;MMSSTLIKTLVMMLLVVGSLGIVNEASGSFDTQLDFSTLTFTPIGSNRCRIEVEGTLMFTGTLVGEAKAKTSALAMASCEEVQANPPGDIPDTFQSKLIFEGEIDGTDIITDIIWNGSTEAGGSIEKSGMTFPGSGVAGQLKVIAQVGFGGEYEGKLKLN
;
A
#
# COMPACT_ATOMS: atom_id res chain seq x y z
N MET A 1 25.31 22.38 -61.14
CA MET A 1 25.84 21.30 -60.26
C MET A 1 25.00 21.28 -59.00
N MET A 2 24.31 20.15 -58.73
CA MET A 2 23.91 19.58 -57.43
C MET A 2 23.28 20.51 -56.35
N SER A 3 22.23 20.18 -55.62
CA SER A 3 21.39 18.99 -55.49
C SER A 3 20.16 19.38 -54.64
N SER A 4 19.01 18.78 -54.96
CA SER A 4 17.82 18.62 -54.12
C SER A 4 18.16 18.02 -52.75
N THR A 5 17.37 18.34 -51.69
CA THR A 5 16.83 17.36 -50.71
C THR A 5 15.72 18.00 -49.85
N LEU A 6 14.46 17.59 -50.12
CA LEU A 6 13.36 17.51 -49.13
C LEU A 6 13.75 16.55 -47.99
N ILE A 7 13.24 16.73 -46.76
CA ILE A 7 12.80 15.69 -45.80
C ILE A 7 12.26 16.43 -44.56
N LYS A 8 10.93 16.58 -44.43
CA LYS A 8 9.98 15.69 -43.74
C LYS A 8 9.97 15.86 -42.22
N THR A 9 8.89 16.51 -41.78
CA THR A 9 8.18 16.36 -40.51
C THR A 9 8.28 14.96 -39.91
N LEU A 10 8.63 14.87 -38.63
CA LEU A 10 8.21 13.75 -37.78
C LEU A 10 7.85 14.31 -36.40
N VAL A 11 6.56 14.63 -36.22
CA VAL A 11 5.95 14.78 -34.90
C VAL A 11 5.80 13.36 -34.36
N MET A 12 6.68 12.99 -33.43
CA MET A 12 6.60 11.71 -32.73
C MET A 12 5.53 11.83 -31.65
N MET A 13 4.27 11.70 -32.08
CA MET A 13 3.12 11.56 -31.19
C MET A 13 3.12 10.10 -30.72
N LEU A 14 3.65 9.87 -29.52
CA LEU A 14 3.59 8.57 -28.86
C LEU A 14 2.12 8.32 -28.47
N LEU A 15 1.41 7.57 -29.31
CA LEU A 15 0.13 6.95 -28.93
C LEU A 15 0.46 5.82 -27.96
N VAL A 16 0.41 6.10 -26.65
CA VAL A 16 0.21 5.04 -25.66
C VAL A 16 -1.21 4.55 -25.86
N VAL A 17 -1.35 3.47 -26.61
CA VAL A 17 -2.61 2.72 -26.68
C VAL A 17 -2.75 2.04 -25.32
N GLY A 18 -3.43 2.72 -24.40
CA GLY A 18 -3.86 2.13 -23.14
C GLY A 18 -4.77 0.95 -23.45
N SER A 19 -4.22 -0.25 -23.40
CA SER A 19 -4.99 -1.47 -23.23
C SER A 19 -5.84 -1.27 -21.98
N LEU A 20 -7.16 -1.19 -22.12
CA LEU A 20 -8.10 -1.35 -21.01
C LEU A 20 -7.96 -2.79 -20.50
N GLY A 21 -6.90 -3.02 -19.73
CA GLY A 21 -6.51 -4.29 -19.17
C GLY A 21 -7.33 -4.57 -17.92
N ILE A 22 -8.13 -5.63 -17.95
CA ILE A 22 -8.65 -6.21 -16.72
C ILE A 22 -7.46 -6.93 -16.06
N VAL A 23 -6.99 -6.44 -14.93
CA VAL A 23 -5.96 -7.12 -14.12
C VAL A 23 -6.63 -8.25 -13.31
N ASN A 24 -7.04 -9.31 -14.01
CA ASN A 24 -7.84 -10.38 -13.40
C ASN A 24 -7.14 -11.06 -12.21
N GLU A 25 -5.82 -11.07 -12.20
CA GLU A 25 -5.00 -11.55 -11.09
C GLU A 25 -3.89 -10.53 -10.80
N ALA A 26 -3.78 -10.12 -9.55
CA ALA A 26 -2.76 -9.21 -9.07
C ALA A 26 -1.99 -9.89 -7.95
N SER A 27 -0.66 -9.85 -8.02
CA SER A 27 0.20 -10.41 -6.98
C SER A 27 1.54 -9.70 -6.91
N GLY A 28 2.19 -9.81 -5.77
CA GLY A 28 3.51 -9.24 -5.55
C GLY A 28 3.85 -9.13 -4.08
N SER A 29 4.82 -8.28 -3.78
CA SER A 29 5.27 -8.02 -2.42
C SER A 29 5.42 -6.52 -2.16
N PHE A 30 5.55 -6.18 -0.89
CA PHE A 30 5.91 -4.83 -0.48
C PHE A 30 6.82 -4.87 0.74
N ASP A 31 7.69 -3.87 0.83
CA ASP A 31 8.47 -3.57 2.03
C ASP A 31 7.85 -2.37 2.76
N THR A 32 8.05 -2.27 4.07
CA THR A 32 7.55 -1.15 4.88
C THR A 32 8.67 -0.34 5.49
N GLN A 33 8.51 0.99 5.48
CA GLN A 33 9.32 1.91 6.27
C GLN A 33 8.41 2.73 7.18
N LEU A 34 8.57 2.56 8.49
CA LEU A 34 7.80 3.30 9.50
C LEU A 34 8.55 4.56 9.92
N ASP A 35 7.82 5.67 10.04
CA ASP A 35 8.33 6.91 10.64
C ASP A 35 7.94 6.97 12.11
N PHE A 36 8.81 6.42 12.96
CA PHE A 36 8.60 6.42 14.41
C PHE A 36 8.57 7.83 15.03
N SER A 37 8.99 8.88 14.32
CA SER A 37 8.84 10.26 14.82
C SER A 37 7.39 10.73 14.84
N THR A 38 6.52 10.08 14.06
CA THR A 38 5.06 10.32 14.01
C THR A 38 4.28 9.44 14.99
N LEU A 39 4.96 8.53 15.70
CA LEU A 39 4.33 7.56 16.57
C LEU A 39 3.63 8.25 17.75
N THR A 40 2.35 7.98 17.91
CA THR A 40 1.58 8.47 19.06
C THR A 40 0.79 7.35 19.71
N PHE A 41 0.59 7.50 21.03
CA PHE A 41 -0.16 6.57 21.87
C PHE A 41 -1.26 7.33 22.59
N THR A 42 -2.51 6.95 22.36
CA THR A 42 -3.68 7.53 23.03
C THR A 42 -4.39 6.48 23.87
N PRO A 43 -4.51 6.64 25.19
CA PRO A 43 -5.28 5.72 26.03
C PRO A 43 -6.77 5.69 25.65
N ILE A 44 -7.34 4.48 25.55
CA ILE A 44 -8.77 4.25 25.29
C ILE A 44 -9.37 3.43 26.44
N GLY A 45 -9.69 4.10 27.55
CA GLY A 45 -10.00 3.44 28.82
C GLY A 45 -8.74 2.92 29.50
N SER A 46 -8.86 1.90 30.37
CA SER A 46 -7.72 1.41 31.17
C SER A 46 -6.85 0.36 30.45
N ASN A 47 -7.44 -0.43 29.55
CA ASN A 47 -6.81 -1.65 29.01
C ASN A 47 -6.74 -1.65 27.47
N ARG A 48 -6.82 -0.48 26.82
CA ARG A 48 -6.65 -0.35 25.37
C ARG A 48 -5.84 0.89 25.05
N CYS A 49 -5.04 0.79 23.99
CA CYS A 49 -4.24 1.88 23.48
C CYS A 49 -4.49 2.04 21.99
N ARG A 50 -4.81 3.26 21.55
CA ARG A 50 -4.76 3.61 20.14
C ARG A 50 -3.33 4.01 19.80
N ILE A 51 -2.79 3.38 18.76
CA ILE A 51 -1.48 3.68 18.19
C ILE A 51 -1.73 4.36 16.84
N GLU A 52 -1.06 5.48 16.57
CA GLU A 52 -1.06 6.09 15.24
C GLU A 52 0.39 6.28 14.77
N VAL A 53 0.66 5.93 13.52
CA VAL A 53 1.99 6.02 12.92
C VAL A 53 1.87 6.23 11.41
N GLU A 54 2.79 6.99 10.83
CA GLU A 54 2.94 7.18 9.39
C GLU A 54 4.11 6.34 8.86
N GLY A 55 4.08 6.06 7.56
CA GLY A 55 5.13 5.31 6.90
C GLY A 55 4.94 5.24 5.40
N THR A 56 5.80 4.46 4.75
CA THR A 56 5.77 4.21 3.31
C THR A 56 5.79 2.72 3.05
N LEU A 57 4.95 2.27 2.11
CA LEU A 57 5.02 0.93 1.54
C LEU A 57 5.64 1.03 0.15
N MET A 58 6.61 0.16 -0.16
CA MET A 58 7.26 0.08 -1.47
C MET A 58 6.82 -1.21 -2.14
N PHE A 59 6.03 -1.12 -3.20
CA PHE A 59 5.42 -2.26 -3.87
C PHE A 59 6.26 -2.75 -5.05
N THR A 60 6.28 -4.07 -5.23
CA THR A 60 6.78 -4.76 -6.43
C THR A 60 5.77 -5.82 -6.89
N GLY A 61 5.83 -6.20 -8.17
CA GLY A 61 4.89 -7.15 -8.78
C GLY A 61 3.86 -6.44 -9.67
N THR A 62 2.58 -6.76 -9.52
CA THR A 62 1.50 -6.11 -10.28
C THR A 62 1.36 -4.63 -9.93
N LEU A 63 1.57 -4.28 -8.66
CA LEU A 63 1.75 -2.91 -8.20
C LEU A 63 3.25 -2.62 -8.14
N VAL A 64 3.70 -1.55 -8.79
CA VAL A 64 5.08 -1.07 -8.73
C VAL A 64 5.06 0.40 -8.36
N GLY A 65 5.62 0.77 -7.22
CA GLY A 65 5.61 2.17 -6.76
C GLY A 65 5.63 2.28 -5.26
N GLU A 66 5.23 3.45 -4.76
CA GLU A 66 5.19 3.74 -3.34
C GLU A 66 3.78 4.11 -2.87
N ALA A 67 3.48 3.82 -1.61
CA ALA A 67 2.27 4.32 -0.97
C ALA A 67 2.58 4.94 0.39
N LYS A 68 2.24 6.22 0.55
CA LYS A 68 2.31 6.90 1.85
C LYS A 68 1.14 6.44 2.69
N ALA A 69 1.42 5.94 3.88
CA ALA A 69 0.45 5.33 4.77
C ALA A 69 0.29 6.12 6.06
N LYS A 70 -0.97 6.27 6.49
CA LYS A 70 -1.31 6.62 7.87
C LYS A 70 -2.05 5.46 8.51
N THR A 71 -1.47 4.88 9.54
CA THR A 71 -1.98 3.69 10.23
C THR A 71 -2.53 4.06 11.59
N SER A 72 -3.71 3.54 11.92
CA SER A 72 -4.28 3.54 13.26
C SER A 72 -4.50 2.09 13.70
N ALA A 73 -3.91 1.71 14.83
CA ALA A 73 -4.11 0.40 15.44
C ALA A 73 -4.74 0.54 16.84
N LEU A 74 -5.50 -0.46 17.25
CA LEU A 74 -6.08 -0.58 18.58
C LEU A 74 -5.52 -1.83 19.25
N ALA A 75 -4.52 -1.63 20.11
CA ALA A 75 -3.91 -2.69 20.89
C ALA A 75 -4.77 -3.04 22.10
N MET A 76 -4.85 -4.34 22.41
CA MET A 76 -5.63 -4.87 23.54
C MET A 76 -4.84 -4.87 24.86
N ALA A 77 -4.15 -3.76 25.13
CA ALA A 77 -3.32 -3.54 26.31
C ALA A 77 -3.29 -2.05 26.70
N SER A 78 -2.77 -1.75 27.89
CA SER A 78 -2.55 -0.36 28.33
C SER A 78 -1.48 0.33 27.47
N CYS A 79 -1.48 1.65 27.36
CA CYS A 79 -0.44 2.34 26.59
C CYS A 79 0.96 2.21 27.20
N GLU A 80 1.07 2.08 28.52
CA GLU A 80 2.36 1.83 29.19
C GLU A 80 2.93 0.47 28.78
N GLU A 81 2.09 -0.56 28.78
CA GLU A 81 2.46 -1.90 28.31
C GLU A 81 2.83 -1.88 26.83
N VAL A 82 2.05 -1.21 25.99
CA VAL A 82 2.35 -1.08 24.54
C VAL A 82 3.68 -0.37 24.30
N GLN A 83 3.99 0.69 25.04
CA GLN A 83 5.26 1.42 24.89
C GLN A 83 6.47 0.63 25.38
N ALA A 84 6.27 -0.27 26.34
CA ALA A 84 7.33 -1.09 26.90
C ALA A 84 7.69 -2.31 26.03
N ASN A 85 6.91 -2.62 25.00
CA ASN A 85 7.10 -3.78 24.13
C ASN A 85 7.37 -3.36 22.66
N PRO A 86 8.17 -4.14 21.92
CA PRO A 86 8.31 -4.00 20.47
C PRO A 86 6.98 -4.00 19.71
N PRO A 87 6.89 -3.29 18.56
CA PRO A 87 5.75 -3.41 17.66
C PRO A 87 5.47 -4.86 17.25
N GLY A 88 4.21 -5.28 17.34
CA GLY A 88 3.77 -6.63 16.99
C GLY A 88 3.77 -7.64 18.16
N ASP A 89 4.36 -7.32 19.30
CA ASP A 89 4.32 -8.22 20.47
C ASP A 89 2.91 -8.30 21.10
N ILE A 90 2.15 -7.21 20.98
CA ILE A 90 0.78 -7.12 21.50
C ILE A 90 -0.21 -7.23 20.34
N PRO A 91 -1.19 -8.15 20.41
CA PRO A 91 -2.22 -8.25 19.40
C PRO A 91 -3.04 -6.96 19.25
N ASP A 92 -3.37 -6.61 18.02
CA ASP A 92 -4.14 -5.43 17.67
C ASP A 92 -5.04 -5.64 16.45
N THR A 93 -5.95 -4.70 16.25
CA THR A 93 -6.64 -4.51 14.98
C THR A 93 -6.25 -3.18 14.39
N PHE A 94 -6.00 -3.11 13.08
CA PHE A 94 -5.53 -1.89 12.45
C PHE A 94 -6.30 -1.53 11.17
N GLN A 95 -6.21 -0.25 10.84
CA GLN A 95 -6.53 0.31 9.53
C GLN A 95 -5.38 1.22 9.09
N SER A 96 -4.89 1.01 7.88
CA SER A 96 -4.00 1.93 7.18
C SER A 96 -4.73 2.55 6.01
N LYS A 97 -4.64 3.87 5.89
CA LYS A 97 -5.07 4.62 4.71
C LYS A 97 -3.82 4.99 3.93
N LEU A 98 -3.78 4.58 2.67
CA LEU A 98 -2.61 4.76 1.83
C LEU A 98 -2.97 5.56 0.58
N ILE A 99 -2.04 6.40 0.15
CA ILE A 99 -2.06 7.09 -1.14
C ILE A 99 -0.96 6.44 -1.98
N PHE A 100 -1.35 5.60 -2.94
CA PHE A 100 -0.44 4.92 -3.85
C PHE A 100 -0.15 5.80 -5.07
N GLU A 101 1.12 5.91 -5.41
CA GLU A 101 1.63 6.56 -6.62
C GLU A 101 2.59 5.59 -7.31
N GLY A 102 2.25 5.15 -8.53
CA GLY A 102 3.05 4.18 -9.27
C GLY A 102 2.31 3.59 -10.45
N GLU A 103 2.67 2.36 -10.81
CA GLU A 103 2.09 1.61 -11.91
C GLU A 103 1.26 0.43 -11.40
N ILE A 104 0.13 0.16 -12.07
CA ILE A 104 -0.61 -1.08 -11.95
C ILE A 104 -0.68 -1.72 -13.33
N ASP A 105 -0.05 -2.88 -13.49
CA ASP A 105 0.07 -3.58 -14.78
C ASP A 105 0.62 -2.67 -15.90
N GLY A 106 1.64 -1.87 -15.56
CA GLY A 106 2.30 -0.92 -16.47
C GLY A 106 1.51 0.36 -16.77
N THR A 107 0.36 0.57 -16.11
CA THR A 107 -0.43 1.81 -16.23
C THR A 107 -0.18 2.71 -15.04
N ASP A 108 0.31 3.93 -15.28
CA ASP A 108 0.49 4.97 -14.25
C ASP A 108 -0.84 5.30 -13.57
N ILE A 109 -0.88 5.15 -12.25
CA ILE A 109 -2.05 5.36 -11.40
C ILE A 109 -1.66 6.05 -10.11
N ILE A 110 -2.53 6.98 -9.70
CA ILE A 110 -2.59 7.50 -8.33
C ILE A 110 -3.95 7.08 -7.77
N THR A 111 -3.95 6.36 -6.65
CA THR A 111 -5.20 5.86 -6.06
C THR A 111 -5.10 5.68 -4.55
N ASP A 112 -6.24 5.74 -3.89
CA ASP A 112 -6.35 5.47 -2.46
C ASP A 112 -6.47 3.96 -2.23
N ILE A 113 -5.78 3.46 -1.20
CA ILE A 113 -5.88 2.09 -0.72
C ILE A 113 -6.27 2.12 0.77
N ILE A 114 -7.19 1.24 1.17
CA ILE A 114 -7.47 0.98 2.58
C ILE A 114 -7.02 -0.43 2.90
N TRP A 115 -6.05 -0.57 3.80
CA TRP A 115 -5.59 -1.86 4.30
C TRP A 115 -6.11 -2.06 5.73
N ASN A 116 -6.86 -3.13 5.97
CA ASN A 116 -7.33 -3.49 7.31
C ASN A 116 -6.93 -4.91 7.66
N GLY A 117 -6.68 -5.15 8.95
CA GLY A 117 -6.34 -6.48 9.44
C GLY A 117 -6.26 -6.56 10.95
N SER A 118 -5.73 -7.70 11.41
CA SER A 118 -5.33 -7.93 12.79
C SER A 118 -3.89 -8.42 12.83
N THR A 119 -3.19 -8.01 13.86
CA THR A 119 -1.84 -8.46 14.19
C THR A 119 -1.93 -9.51 15.29
N GLU A 120 -1.34 -10.68 15.06
CA GLU A 120 -1.18 -11.71 16.09
C GLU A 120 0.08 -11.43 16.93
N ALA A 121 0.17 -12.03 18.12
CA ALA A 121 1.38 -11.92 18.94
C ALA A 121 2.62 -12.40 18.17
N GLY A 122 3.68 -11.58 18.16
CA GLY A 122 4.87 -11.79 17.34
C GLY A 122 4.82 -11.07 15.99
N GLY A 123 3.76 -10.31 15.71
CA GLY A 123 3.68 -9.34 14.61
C GLY A 123 3.23 -9.91 13.26
N SER A 124 2.78 -11.15 13.20
CA SER A 124 2.24 -11.77 11.98
C SER A 124 0.85 -11.21 11.65
N ILE A 125 0.61 -11.00 10.36
CA ILE A 125 -0.64 -10.50 9.78
C ILE A 125 -1.09 -11.50 8.70
N GLU A 126 -1.94 -12.47 9.05
CA GLU A 126 -2.37 -13.55 8.13
C GLU A 126 -3.76 -13.30 7.50
N LYS A 127 -4.56 -12.43 8.11
CA LYS A 127 -5.96 -12.19 7.73
C LYS A 127 -6.22 -10.70 7.54
N SER A 128 -5.60 -10.15 6.51
CA SER A 128 -5.77 -8.74 6.15
C SER A 128 -6.10 -8.57 4.68
N GLY A 129 -6.61 -7.40 4.32
CA GLY A 129 -6.89 -7.10 2.93
C GLY A 129 -6.87 -5.62 2.60
N MET A 130 -6.47 -5.35 1.35
CA MET A 130 -6.44 -4.03 0.73
C MET A 130 -7.65 -3.86 -0.18
N THR A 131 -8.33 -2.73 -0.07
CA THR A 131 -9.42 -2.31 -0.97
C THR A 131 -9.08 -0.96 -1.60
N PHE A 132 -9.61 -0.72 -2.79
CA PHE A 132 -9.28 0.43 -3.63
C PHE A 132 -10.52 1.33 -3.77
N PRO A 133 -10.78 2.24 -2.81
CA PRO A 133 -11.92 3.16 -2.90
C PRO A 133 -11.68 4.35 -3.83
N GLY A 134 -10.44 4.59 -4.26
CA GLY A 134 -10.09 5.68 -5.17
C GLY A 134 -10.63 5.48 -6.59
N SER A 135 -10.45 6.50 -7.44
CA SER A 135 -10.77 6.40 -8.86
C SER A 135 -9.75 5.54 -9.63
N GLY A 136 -10.16 4.98 -10.77
CA GLY A 136 -9.27 4.29 -11.72
C GLY A 136 -8.98 2.82 -11.42
N VAL A 137 -9.22 2.35 -10.20
CA VAL A 137 -9.00 0.95 -9.79
C VAL A 137 -10.17 0.46 -8.95
N ALA A 138 -10.59 -0.78 -9.15
CA ALA A 138 -11.48 -1.49 -8.24
C ALA A 138 -10.94 -2.90 -7.96
N GLY A 139 -11.11 -3.39 -6.75
CA GLY A 139 -10.73 -4.75 -6.40
C GLY A 139 -10.42 -4.96 -4.93
N GLN A 140 -9.92 -6.15 -4.64
CA GLN A 140 -9.50 -6.54 -3.30
C GLN A 140 -8.27 -7.44 -3.41
N LEU A 141 -7.29 -7.16 -2.54
CA LEU A 141 -6.12 -8.00 -2.35
C LEU A 141 -6.16 -8.58 -0.94
N LYS A 142 -5.87 -9.87 -0.82
CA LYS A 142 -5.51 -10.52 0.43
C LYS A 142 -4.04 -10.25 0.69
N VAL A 143 -3.69 -9.99 1.95
CA VAL A 143 -2.32 -9.64 2.35
C VAL A 143 -1.88 -10.53 3.50
N ILE A 144 -0.67 -11.09 3.36
CA ILE A 144 0.08 -11.77 4.41
C ILE A 144 1.35 -10.96 4.67
N ALA A 145 1.59 -10.56 5.91
CA ALA A 145 2.67 -9.63 6.22
C ALA A 145 3.23 -9.81 7.65
N GLN A 146 4.33 -9.11 7.90
CA GLN A 146 4.94 -8.96 9.22
C GLN A 146 5.05 -7.45 9.55
N VAL A 147 4.61 -7.07 10.76
CA VAL A 147 4.66 -5.67 11.24
C VAL A 147 6.07 -5.10 11.09
N GLY A 148 6.19 -3.99 10.36
CA GLY A 148 7.44 -3.25 10.20
C GLY A 148 8.44 -3.83 9.19
N PHE A 149 8.12 -4.95 8.54
CA PHE A 149 8.97 -5.52 7.48
C PHE A 149 8.32 -5.42 6.10
N GLY A 150 7.05 -5.79 5.98
CA GLY A 150 6.39 -5.93 4.68
C GLY A 150 5.68 -7.26 4.54
N GLY A 151 5.34 -7.63 3.31
CA GLY A 151 4.58 -8.83 3.05
C GLY A 151 4.31 -9.11 1.57
N GLU A 152 3.43 -10.06 1.34
CA GLU A 152 2.95 -10.46 0.03
C GLU A 152 1.46 -10.15 -0.11
N TYR A 153 1.04 -9.92 -1.35
CA TYR A 153 -0.36 -9.72 -1.68
C TYR A 153 -0.76 -10.57 -2.88
N GLU A 154 -2.02 -10.98 -2.90
CA GLU A 154 -2.66 -11.68 -4.00
C GLU A 154 -4.14 -11.28 -4.10
N GLY A 155 -4.70 -11.25 -5.30
CA GLY A 155 -6.12 -10.98 -5.47
C GLY A 155 -6.49 -10.57 -6.88
N LYS A 156 -7.51 -9.72 -7.00
CA LYS A 156 -8.04 -9.28 -8.29
C LYS A 156 -8.17 -7.77 -8.33
N LEU A 157 -7.76 -7.18 -9.44
CA LEU A 157 -7.91 -5.76 -9.71
C LEU A 157 -8.62 -5.54 -11.04
N LYS A 158 -9.16 -4.34 -11.21
CA LYS A 158 -9.76 -3.93 -12.46
C LYS A 158 -9.45 -2.46 -12.63
N LEU A 159 -8.78 -2.13 -13.74
CA LEU A 159 -8.59 -0.75 -14.16
C LEU A 159 -9.88 -0.25 -14.81
N ASN A 160 -10.26 0.99 -14.49
CA ASN A 160 -11.50 1.63 -14.97
C ASN A 160 -11.23 2.73 -15.98
#